data_AF-A0A3N9ULX6-F1
#
_entry.id   AF-A0A3N9ULX6-F1
#
_cell.length_a   1.000
_cell.length_b   1.000
_cell.length_c   1.000
_cell.angle_alpha   90.00
_cell.angle_beta   90.00
_cell.angle_gamma   90.00
#
_symmetry.space_group_name_H-M   'P 1'
#
loop_
_entity.id
_entity.type
_entity.pdbx_description
1 polymer ?
#
loop_
_entity_poly.entity_id
_entity_poly.type
_entity_poly.pdbx_seq_one_letter_code
_entity_poly.pdbx_strand_id
1 'polypeptide(L)'
;MEANRISEIIKANLEIITVSLLAITLIIIWIYLSRVFKTEAMKNQREAVELSIYYIDRFNSTVLPHYQNYKVNVSNLAYDDFDHISDYTGIHDFQKEYPLTILQVVERKKMNVEKSLHDLDIIATAILHGQLDQEIFIKLCGREFCEAVEVYYDMILHIRRENPEAFGQIITIYKDWRKRFAEVKTPKKKM
;
A
#
# COMPACT_ATOMS: atom_id res chain seq x y z
N MET A 1 27.26 53.71 48.81
CA MET A 1 26.10 53.74 47.89
C MET A 1 26.50 53.33 46.47
N GLU A 2 27.62 53.84 45.95
CA GLU A 2 28.13 53.47 44.60
C GLU A 2 28.47 51.98 44.44
N ALA A 3 29.05 51.33 45.46
CA ALA A 3 29.42 49.91 45.40
C ALA A 3 28.21 48.98 45.15
N ASN A 4 27.05 49.26 45.74
CA ASN A 4 25.83 48.47 45.51
C ASN A 4 25.32 48.65 44.07
N ARG A 5 25.42 49.87 43.53
CA ARG A 5 24.98 50.19 42.17
C ARG A 5 25.85 49.48 41.11
N ILE A 6 27.16 49.42 41.34
CA ILE A 6 28.09 48.66 40.48
C ILE A 6 27.78 47.16 40.54
N SER A 7 27.50 46.62 41.73
CA SER A 7 27.16 45.19 41.91
C SER A 7 25.88 44.80 41.16
N GLU A 8 24.84 45.64 41.18
CA GLU A 8 23.58 45.38 40.46
C GLU A 8 23.77 45.39 38.94
N ILE A 9 24.55 46.34 38.41
CA ILE A 9 24.86 46.41 36.97
C ILE A 9 25.62 45.16 36.52
N ILE A 10 26.58 44.68 37.32
CA ILE A 10 27.34 43.46 37.00
C ILE A 10 26.42 42.24 36.97
N LYS A 11 25.48 42.10 37.93
CA LYS A 11 24.52 40.99 37.96
C LYS A 11 23.58 41.02 36.75
N ALA A 12 23.01 42.18 36.41
CA ALA A 12 22.13 42.31 35.25
C ALA A 12 22.85 41.97 33.93
N ASN A 13 24.09 42.42 33.75
CA ASN A 13 24.89 42.07 32.59
C ASN A 13 25.21 40.56 32.54
N LEU A 14 25.50 39.94 33.68
CA LEU A 14 25.75 38.50 33.76
C LEU A 14 24.51 37.69 33.35
N GLU A 15 23.32 38.09 33.81
CA GLU A 15 22.04 37.47 33.44
C GLU A 15 21.73 37.60 31.94
N ILE A 16 21.99 38.77 31.35
CA ILE A 16 21.82 38.98 29.91
C ILE A 16 22.77 38.06 29.13
N ILE A 17 24.03 37.94 29.56
CA ILE A 17 25.01 37.07 28.91
C ILE A 17 24.62 35.60 29.03
N THR A 18 24.15 35.13 30.20
CA THR A 18 23.74 33.73 30.39
C THR A 18 22.51 33.37 29.56
N VAL A 19 21.49 34.25 29.52
CA VAL A 19 20.31 34.05 28.68
C VAL A 19 20.67 34.04 27.19
N SER A 20 21.57 34.93 26.77
CA SER A 20 22.03 35.00 25.38
C SER A 20 22.80 33.73 24.97
N LEU A 21 23.69 33.25 25.83
CA LEU A 21 24.41 31.98 25.60
C LEU A 21 23.44 30.79 25.52
N LEU A 22 22.45 30.74 26.40
CA LEU A 22 21.45 29.67 26.40
C LEU A 22 20.56 29.71 25.15
N ALA A 23 20.19 30.90 24.67
CA ALA A 23 19.47 31.04 23.41
C ALA A 23 20.31 30.55 22.21
N ILE A 24 21.61 30.89 22.19
CA ILE A 24 22.52 30.46 21.12
C ILE A 24 22.68 28.93 21.13
N THR A 25 22.84 28.30 22.30
CA THR A 25 22.97 26.83 22.36
C THR A 25 21.70 26.13 21.90
N LEU A 26 20.52 26.62 22.26
CA LEU A 26 19.24 26.09 21.77
C LEU A 26 19.11 26.20 20.25
N ILE A 27 19.53 27.33 19.65
CA ILE A 27 19.52 27.51 18.20
C ILE A 27 20.45 26.48 17.53
N ILE A 28 21.65 26.27 18.07
CA ILE A 28 22.60 25.28 17.54
C ILE A 28 22.02 23.86 17.61
N ILE A 29 21.41 23.48 18.74
CA ILE A 29 20.75 22.18 18.91
C ILE A 29 19.60 22.01 17.90
N TRP A 30 18.78 23.05 17.72
CA TRP A 30 17.68 23.02 16.76
C TRP A 30 18.16 22.85 15.31
N ILE A 31 19.20 23.56 14.90
CA ILE A 31 19.80 23.41 13.56
C ILE A 31 20.34 21.99 13.36
N TYR A 32 21.02 21.45 14.38
CA TYR A 32 21.55 20.09 14.34
C TYR A 32 20.45 19.04 14.20
N LEU A 33 19.42 19.09 15.07
CA LEU A 33 18.27 18.19 15.01
C LEU A 33 17.57 18.27 13.67
N SER A 34 17.31 19.48 13.15
CA SER A 34 16.66 19.68 11.85
C SER A 34 17.44 19.01 10.70
N ARG A 35 18.78 19.05 10.74
CA ARG A 35 19.62 18.36 9.75
C ARG A 35 19.57 16.84 9.89
N VAL A 36 19.61 16.32 11.10
CA VAL A 36 19.50 14.87 11.36
C VAL A 36 18.14 14.36 10.87
N PHE A 37 17.04 15.02 11.26
CA PHE A 37 15.70 14.67 10.79
C PHE A 37 15.56 14.68 9.27
N LYS A 38 16.12 15.68 8.58
CA LYS A 38 16.11 15.71 7.11
C LYS A 38 16.88 14.54 6.50
N THR A 39 18.02 14.18 7.09
CA THR A 39 18.86 13.09 6.60
C THR A 39 18.16 11.74 6.79
N GLU A 40 17.56 11.51 7.96
CA GLU A 40 16.75 10.33 8.24
C GLU A 40 15.52 10.25 7.34
N ALA A 41 14.82 11.36 7.12
CA ALA A 41 13.68 11.39 6.20
C ALA A 41 14.08 11.01 4.76
N MET A 42 15.21 11.54 4.26
CA MET A 42 15.73 11.16 2.94
C MET A 42 16.17 9.69 2.89
N LYS A 43 16.75 9.18 3.98
CA LYS A 43 17.15 7.76 4.06
C LYS A 43 15.92 6.85 4.03
N ASN A 44 14.92 7.13 4.85
CA ASN A 44 13.66 6.38 4.88
C ASN A 44 12.95 6.41 3.52
N GLN A 45 12.99 7.55 2.82
CA GLN A 45 12.43 7.66 1.48
C GLN A 45 13.17 6.75 0.48
N ARG A 46 14.50 6.72 0.52
CA ARG A 46 15.29 5.82 -0.35
C ARG A 46 15.01 4.36 -0.05
N GLU A 47 14.96 3.99 1.23
CA GLU A 47 14.64 2.63 1.66
C GLU A 47 13.23 2.22 1.20
N ALA A 48 12.24 3.11 1.32
CA ALA A 48 10.88 2.86 0.82
C ALA A 48 10.86 2.68 -0.71
N VAL A 49 11.64 3.44 -1.47
CA VAL A 49 11.76 3.29 -2.92
C VAL A 49 12.42 1.96 -3.29
N GLU A 50 13.52 1.59 -2.64
CA GLU A 50 14.21 0.31 -2.88
C GLU A 50 13.30 -0.89 -2.54
N LEU A 51 12.57 -0.81 -1.43
CA LEU A 51 11.56 -1.81 -1.07
C LEU A 51 10.43 -1.87 -2.11
N SER A 52 9.99 -0.73 -2.64
CA SER A 52 8.98 -0.69 -3.70
C SER A 52 9.43 -1.47 -4.93
N ILE A 53 10.68 -1.24 -5.37
CA ILE A 53 11.27 -1.95 -6.52
C ILE A 53 11.32 -3.45 -6.23
N TYR A 54 11.78 -3.85 -5.03
CA TYR A 54 11.80 -5.25 -4.63
C TYR A 54 10.42 -5.93 -4.70
N TYR A 55 9.37 -5.27 -4.19
CA TYR A 55 8.01 -5.81 -4.23
C TYR A 55 7.40 -5.81 -5.63
N ILE A 56 7.75 -4.83 -6.47
CA ILE A 56 7.38 -4.82 -7.89
C ILE A 56 8.03 -6.00 -8.62
N ASP A 57 9.32 -6.23 -8.41
CA ASP A 57 10.03 -7.37 -8.99
C ASP A 57 9.45 -8.70 -8.50
N ARG A 58 9.08 -8.78 -7.21
CA ARG A 58 8.36 -9.93 -6.66
C ARG A 58 7.01 -10.13 -7.36
N PHE A 59 6.20 -9.08 -7.49
CA PHE A 59 4.91 -9.15 -8.19
C PHE A 59 5.09 -9.63 -9.64
N ASN A 60 6.04 -9.06 -10.36
CA ASN A 60 6.33 -9.38 -11.76
C ASN A 60 6.89 -10.80 -11.95
N SER A 61 7.58 -11.35 -10.95
CA SER A 61 8.17 -12.69 -11.03
C SER A 61 7.26 -13.80 -10.49
N THR A 62 6.31 -13.48 -9.61
CA THR A 62 5.42 -14.48 -9.01
C THR A 62 3.97 -14.32 -9.45
N VAL A 63 3.33 -13.21 -9.09
CA VAL A 63 1.88 -13.02 -9.27
C VAL A 63 1.51 -12.80 -10.73
N LEU A 64 2.20 -11.89 -11.41
CA LEU A 64 1.91 -11.50 -12.79
C LEU A 64 1.87 -12.70 -13.76
N PRO A 65 2.93 -13.51 -13.88
CA PRO A 65 2.91 -14.66 -14.78
C PRO A 65 1.90 -15.72 -14.32
N HIS A 66 1.69 -15.89 -13.01
CA HIS A 66 0.72 -16.85 -12.51
C HIS A 66 -0.71 -16.46 -12.87
N TYR A 67 -1.14 -15.22 -12.65
CA TYR A 67 -2.53 -14.83 -12.94
C TYR A 67 -2.81 -14.86 -14.44
N GLN A 68 -1.84 -14.47 -15.27
CA GLN A 68 -1.95 -14.57 -16.72
C GLN A 68 -2.13 -16.02 -17.17
N ASN A 69 -1.32 -16.94 -16.62
CA ASN A 69 -1.46 -18.36 -16.88
C ASN A 69 -2.78 -18.92 -16.34
N TYR A 70 -3.20 -18.50 -15.16
CA TYR A 70 -4.46 -18.91 -14.54
C TYR A 70 -5.67 -18.47 -15.37
N LYS A 71 -5.70 -17.22 -15.82
CA LYS A 71 -6.75 -16.65 -16.67
C LYS A 71 -6.94 -17.42 -17.97
N VAL A 72 -5.85 -17.93 -18.57
CA VAL A 72 -5.90 -18.67 -19.84
C VAL A 72 -6.32 -20.13 -19.65
N ASN A 73 -5.92 -20.77 -18.55
CA ASN A 73 -6.12 -22.21 -18.37
C ASN A 73 -7.33 -22.58 -17.53
N VAL A 74 -7.87 -21.65 -16.72
CA VAL A 74 -9.06 -21.90 -15.90
C VAL A 74 -10.28 -21.35 -16.62
N SER A 75 -11.24 -22.23 -16.91
CA SER A 75 -12.53 -21.84 -17.48
C SER A 75 -13.55 -21.50 -16.38
N ASN A 76 -14.59 -20.75 -16.74
CA ASN A 76 -15.70 -20.38 -15.86
C ASN A 76 -15.25 -19.59 -14.62
N LEU A 77 -14.38 -18.61 -14.84
CA LEU A 77 -13.98 -17.67 -13.78
C LEU A 77 -15.14 -16.73 -13.47
N ALA A 78 -15.31 -16.37 -12.20
CA ALA A 78 -16.21 -15.28 -11.83
C ALA A 78 -15.82 -13.94 -12.51
N TYR A 79 -14.57 -13.84 -12.95
CA TYR A 79 -14.05 -12.77 -13.81
C TYR A 79 -14.82 -12.59 -15.10
N ASP A 80 -15.29 -13.70 -15.70
CA ASP A 80 -16.02 -13.66 -16.97
C ASP A 80 -17.53 -13.41 -16.76
N ASP A 81 -18.00 -13.37 -15.52
CA ASP A 81 -19.41 -13.19 -15.14
C ASP A 81 -19.69 -11.71 -14.78
N PHE A 82 -20.43 -11.03 -15.67
CA PHE A 82 -20.83 -9.63 -15.49
C PHE A 82 -21.71 -9.38 -14.26
N ASP A 83 -22.34 -10.41 -13.70
CA ASP A 83 -23.13 -10.27 -12.46
C ASP A 83 -22.22 -10.13 -11.22
N HIS A 84 -20.95 -10.50 -11.33
CA HIS A 84 -19.98 -10.50 -10.23
C HIS A 84 -18.87 -9.47 -10.43
N ILE A 85 -18.39 -9.30 -11.67
CA ILE A 85 -17.35 -8.35 -12.02
C ILE A 85 -17.81 -7.53 -13.22
N SER A 86 -17.85 -6.20 -13.08
CA SER A 86 -18.08 -5.32 -14.22
C SER A 86 -16.82 -4.53 -14.60
N ASP A 87 -16.65 -4.28 -15.90
CA ASP A 87 -15.55 -3.46 -16.41
C ASP A 87 -15.56 -2.03 -15.81
N TYR A 88 -16.73 -1.55 -15.40
CA TYR A 88 -16.94 -0.19 -14.89
C TYR A 88 -16.72 -0.06 -13.39
N THR A 89 -17.25 -1.00 -12.60
CA THR A 89 -17.21 -0.95 -11.12
C THR A 89 -16.22 -1.92 -10.50
N GLY A 90 -15.67 -2.85 -11.29
CA GLY A 90 -14.93 -3.99 -10.76
C GLY A 90 -15.87 -4.96 -10.04
N ILE A 91 -15.33 -5.66 -9.04
CA ILE A 91 -16.05 -6.59 -8.17
C ILE A 91 -17.18 -5.86 -7.44
N HIS A 92 -18.41 -6.35 -7.62
CA HIS A 92 -19.59 -5.76 -7.00
C HIS A 92 -19.62 -5.96 -5.48
N ASP A 93 -19.32 -7.18 -5.01
CA ASP A 93 -19.40 -7.52 -3.60
C ASP A 93 -18.52 -8.72 -3.23
N PHE A 94 -17.60 -8.55 -2.28
CA PHE A 94 -16.77 -9.63 -1.73
C PHE A 94 -17.51 -10.55 -0.74
N GLN A 95 -18.81 -10.33 -0.54
CA GLN A 95 -19.72 -11.18 0.24
C GLN A 95 -20.67 -11.99 -0.65
N LYS A 96 -20.78 -11.68 -1.95
CA LYS A 96 -21.64 -12.42 -2.87
C LYS A 96 -21.10 -13.83 -3.05
N GLU A 97 -21.98 -14.83 -3.00
CA GLU A 97 -21.58 -16.19 -3.27
C GLU A 97 -21.24 -16.41 -4.74
N TYR A 98 -20.11 -17.07 -4.98
CA TYR A 98 -19.77 -17.70 -6.25
C TYR A 98 -19.48 -19.18 -5.96
N PRO A 99 -20.47 -20.08 -6.17
CA PRO A 99 -20.32 -21.47 -5.78
C PRO A 99 -19.35 -22.18 -6.71
N LEU A 100 -18.27 -22.72 -6.13
CA LEU A 100 -17.34 -23.60 -6.82
C LEU A 100 -17.68 -25.05 -6.55
N THR A 101 -17.65 -25.87 -7.58
CA THR A 101 -17.66 -27.33 -7.44
C THR A 101 -16.33 -27.81 -6.85
N ILE A 102 -16.36 -28.98 -6.19
CA ILE A 102 -15.15 -29.60 -5.62
C ILE A 102 -14.08 -29.82 -6.72
N LEU A 103 -14.49 -30.20 -7.92
CA LEU A 103 -13.58 -30.41 -9.05
C LEU A 103 -12.88 -29.12 -9.46
N GLN A 104 -13.61 -28.00 -9.54
CA GLN A 104 -13.04 -26.68 -9.85
C GLN A 104 -12.04 -26.25 -8.77
N VAL A 105 -12.37 -26.44 -7.48
CA VAL A 105 -11.44 -26.13 -6.39
C VAL A 105 -10.14 -26.95 -6.52
N VAL A 106 -10.26 -28.26 -6.79
CA VAL A 106 -9.09 -29.15 -6.95
C VAL A 106 -8.24 -28.73 -8.15
N GLU A 107 -8.84 -28.41 -9.29
CA GLU A 107 -8.14 -27.93 -10.48
C GLU A 107 -7.33 -26.66 -10.19
N ARG A 108 -7.96 -25.70 -9.53
CA ARG A 108 -7.33 -24.40 -9.20
C ARG A 108 -6.23 -24.54 -8.17
N LYS A 109 -6.39 -25.45 -7.20
CA LYS A 109 -5.33 -25.79 -6.25
C LYS A 109 -4.14 -26.45 -6.94
N LYS A 110 -4.35 -27.32 -7.93
CA LYS A 110 -3.26 -27.90 -8.74
C LYS A 110 -2.45 -26.85 -9.48
N MET A 111 -3.05 -25.71 -9.81
CA MET A 111 -2.35 -24.57 -10.40
C MET A 111 -1.54 -23.74 -9.40
N ASN A 112 -1.63 -24.03 -8.09
CA ASN A 112 -0.99 -23.28 -7.01
C ASN A 112 -1.51 -21.85 -6.81
N VAL A 113 -2.81 -21.62 -7.06
CA VAL A 113 -3.45 -20.31 -6.85
C VAL A 113 -3.30 -19.77 -5.42
N GLU A 114 -3.29 -20.65 -4.41
CA GLU A 114 -3.10 -20.28 -3.01
C GLU A 114 -1.74 -19.59 -2.77
N LYS A 115 -0.69 -20.04 -3.45
CA LYS A 115 0.64 -19.43 -3.35
C LYS A 115 0.63 -18.03 -3.95
N SER A 116 0.02 -17.85 -5.13
CA SER A 116 -0.08 -16.52 -5.74
C SER A 116 -0.94 -15.56 -4.91
N LEU A 117 -2.01 -16.05 -4.29
CA LEU A 117 -2.83 -15.26 -3.37
C LEU A 117 -2.05 -14.86 -2.12
N HIS A 118 -1.23 -15.76 -1.58
CA HIS A 118 -0.37 -15.44 -0.45
C HIS A 118 0.68 -14.39 -0.79
N ASP A 119 1.34 -14.48 -1.95
CA ASP A 119 2.26 -13.44 -2.42
C ASP A 119 1.55 -12.08 -2.61
N LEU A 120 0.33 -12.10 -3.13
CA LEU A 120 -0.49 -10.90 -3.30
C LEU A 120 -0.86 -10.28 -1.94
N ASP A 121 -1.15 -11.09 -0.93
CA ASP A 121 -1.47 -10.65 0.44
C ASP A 121 -0.26 -10.06 1.17
N ILE A 122 0.93 -10.64 0.98
CA ILE A 122 2.20 -10.09 1.48
C ILE A 122 2.43 -8.70 0.89
N ILE A 123 2.28 -8.56 -0.43
CA ILE A 123 2.45 -7.27 -1.13
C ILE A 123 1.43 -6.26 -0.60
N ALA A 124 0.16 -6.66 -0.47
CA ALA A 124 -0.89 -5.80 0.04
C ALA A 124 -0.61 -5.33 1.47
N THR A 125 -0.10 -6.22 2.32
CA THR A 125 0.31 -5.90 3.68
C THR A 125 1.44 -4.88 3.70
N ALA A 126 2.48 -5.06 2.86
CA ALA A 126 3.59 -4.12 2.77
C ALA A 126 3.14 -2.71 2.34
N ILE A 127 2.19 -2.62 1.41
CA ILE A 127 1.59 -1.35 0.96
C ILE A 127 0.85 -0.66 2.12
N LEU A 128 -0.09 -1.37 2.77
CA LEU A 128 -0.96 -0.76 3.79
C LEU A 128 -0.20 -0.33 5.04
N HIS A 129 0.91 -1.01 5.35
CA HIS A 129 1.78 -0.63 6.48
C HIS A 129 2.81 0.45 6.11
N GLY A 130 2.77 1.02 4.91
CA GLY A 130 3.65 2.11 4.50
C GLY A 130 5.12 1.70 4.38
N GLN A 131 5.39 0.40 4.18
CA GLN A 131 6.76 -0.10 3.99
C GLN A 131 7.33 0.25 2.61
N LEU A 132 6.46 0.64 1.69
CA LEU A 132 6.84 0.99 0.33
C LEU A 132 6.06 2.23 -0.14
N ASP A 133 6.58 2.90 -1.17
CA ASP A 133 5.92 4.03 -1.82
C ASP A 133 4.75 3.51 -2.67
N GLN A 134 3.55 3.68 -2.13
CA GLN A 134 2.31 3.23 -2.75
C GLN A 134 2.11 3.81 -4.16
N GLU A 135 2.48 5.06 -4.41
CA GLU A 135 2.25 5.71 -5.70
C GLU A 135 3.16 5.14 -6.79
N ILE A 136 4.39 4.77 -6.44
CA ILE A 136 5.30 4.06 -7.34
C ILE A 136 4.70 2.70 -7.73
N PHE A 137 4.19 1.94 -6.75
CA PHE A 137 3.59 0.64 -7.02
C PHE A 137 2.33 0.75 -7.88
N ILE A 138 1.41 1.67 -7.56
CA ILE A 138 0.19 1.91 -8.33
C ILE A 138 0.52 2.22 -9.79
N LYS A 139 1.50 3.09 -10.02
CA LYS A 139 1.88 3.51 -11.37
C LYS A 139 2.43 2.38 -12.22
N LEU A 140 3.15 1.44 -11.61
CA LEU A 140 3.87 0.38 -12.33
C LEU A 140 3.08 -0.92 -12.43
N CYS A 141 2.29 -1.27 -11.41
CA CYS A 141 1.60 -2.57 -11.33
C CYS A 141 0.15 -2.45 -10.84
N GLY A 142 -0.38 -1.25 -10.62
CA GLY A 142 -1.67 -1.09 -9.95
C GLY A 142 -2.85 -1.66 -10.74
N ARG A 143 -2.79 -1.61 -12.08
CA ARG A 143 -3.83 -2.18 -12.95
C ARG A 143 -3.77 -3.70 -12.91
N GLU A 144 -2.60 -4.26 -13.10
CA GLU A 144 -2.32 -5.70 -13.10
C GLU A 144 -2.63 -6.31 -11.74
N PHE A 145 -2.36 -5.58 -10.65
CA PHE A 145 -2.78 -5.95 -9.31
C PHE A 145 -4.30 -6.10 -9.23
N CYS A 146 -5.05 -5.08 -9.68
CA CYS A 146 -6.51 -5.12 -9.65
C CYS A 146 -7.06 -6.27 -10.50
N GLU A 147 -6.52 -6.48 -11.70
CA GLU A 147 -6.90 -7.58 -12.58
C GLU A 147 -6.60 -8.95 -11.94
N ALA A 148 -5.46 -9.10 -11.25
CA ALA A 148 -5.14 -10.33 -10.52
C ALA A 148 -6.17 -10.61 -9.42
N VAL A 149 -6.62 -9.59 -8.67
CA VAL A 149 -7.69 -9.74 -7.67
C VAL A 149 -8.99 -10.21 -8.33
N GLU A 150 -9.36 -9.62 -9.47
CA GLU A 150 -10.57 -9.97 -10.22
C GLU A 150 -10.50 -11.40 -10.77
N VAL A 151 -9.35 -11.82 -11.30
CA VAL A 151 -9.12 -13.17 -11.82
C VAL A 151 -9.18 -14.23 -10.70
N TYR A 152 -8.66 -13.92 -9.51
CA TYR A 152 -8.69 -14.84 -8.36
C TYR A 152 -9.94 -14.71 -7.49
N TYR A 153 -10.88 -13.86 -7.87
CA TYR A 153 -12.01 -13.46 -7.03
C TYR A 153 -12.82 -14.65 -6.50
N ASP A 154 -13.04 -15.66 -7.32
CA ASP A 154 -13.78 -16.86 -6.93
C ASP A 154 -13.06 -17.71 -5.88
N MET A 155 -11.73 -17.85 -5.97
CA MET A 155 -10.91 -18.50 -4.96
C MET A 155 -10.82 -17.67 -3.68
N ILE A 156 -10.78 -16.34 -3.79
CA ILE A 156 -10.87 -15.43 -2.65
C ILE A 156 -12.20 -15.66 -1.91
N LEU A 157 -13.32 -15.70 -2.63
CA LEU A 157 -14.63 -15.99 -2.04
C LEU A 157 -14.69 -17.39 -1.40
N HIS A 158 -14.14 -18.40 -2.08
CA HIS A 158 -14.12 -19.76 -1.58
C HIS A 158 -13.41 -19.85 -0.22
N ILE A 159 -12.22 -19.26 -0.09
CA ILE A 159 -11.46 -19.24 1.17
C ILE A 159 -12.21 -18.40 2.23
N ARG A 160 -12.85 -17.31 1.82
CA ARG A 160 -13.59 -16.42 2.73
C ARG A 160 -14.87 -17.04 3.31
N ARG A 161 -15.41 -18.09 2.69
CA ARG A 161 -16.50 -18.89 3.29
C ARG A 161 -16.07 -19.55 4.61
N GLU A 162 -14.82 -19.97 4.69
CA GLU A 162 -14.24 -20.59 5.90
C GLU A 162 -13.63 -19.54 6.84
N ASN A 163 -13.03 -18.48 6.27
CA ASN A 163 -12.42 -17.38 7.01
C ASN A 163 -12.86 -16.01 6.45
N PRO A 164 -13.93 -15.40 6.99
CA PRO A 164 -14.45 -14.10 6.53
C PRO A 164 -13.45 -12.93 6.57
N GLU A 165 -12.35 -13.05 7.29
CA GLU A 165 -11.31 -12.01 7.39
C GLU A 165 -10.16 -12.21 6.39
N ALA A 166 -10.10 -13.36 5.70
CA ALA A 166 -9.03 -13.65 4.75
C ALA A 166 -8.96 -12.61 3.63
N PHE A 167 -7.74 -12.17 3.30
CA PHE A 167 -7.44 -11.23 2.22
C PHE A 167 -8.05 -9.83 2.40
N GLY A 168 -8.35 -9.40 3.63
CA GLY A 168 -8.89 -8.06 3.91
C GLY A 168 -8.00 -6.93 3.37
N GLN A 169 -6.68 -7.13 3.38
CA GLN A 169 -5.67 -6.21 2.90
C GLN A 169 -5.75 -6.05 1.37
N ILE A 170 -5.81 -7.17 0.64
CA ILE A 170 -6.00 -7.19 -0.82
C ILE A 170 -7.29 -6.47 -1.19
N ILE A 171 -8.41 -6.79 -0.51
CA ILE A 171 -9.72 -6.20 -0.77
C ILE A 171 -9.71 -4.69 -0.54
N THR A 172 -9.04 -4.23 0.53
CA THR A 172 -8.93 -2.81 0.87
C THR A 172 -8.20 -2.05 -0.23
N ILE A 173 -7.04 -2.56 -0.66
CA ILE A 173 -6.25 -1.97 -1.75
C ILE A 173 -7.04 -1.96 -3.05
N TYR A 174 -7.65 -3.09 -3.41
CA TYR A 174 -8.45 -3.22 -4.62
C TYR A 174 -9.56 -2.17 -4.69
N LYS A 175 -10.33 -2.00 -3.60
CA LYS A 175 -11.43 -1.02 -3.54
C LYS A 175 -10.96 0.43 -3.69
N ASP A 176 -9.75 0.75 -3.23
CA ASP A 176 -9.16 2.08 -3.43
C ASP A 176 -8.66 2.26 -4.86
N TRP A 177 -7.87 1.29 -5.35
CA TRP A 177 -7.14 1.43 -6.60
C TRP A 177 -8.02 1.21 -7.83
N ARG A 178 -8.98 0.29 -7.78
CA ARG A 178 -9.84 -0.01 -8.93
C ARG A 178 -10.60 1.21 -9.44
N LYS A 179 -10.97 2.12 -8.53
CA LYS A 179 -11.62 3.41 -8.84
C LYS A 179 -10.72 4.33 -9.67
N ARG A 180 -9.40 4.24 -9.52
CA ARG A 180 -8.41 5.01 -10.29
C ARG A 180 -8.26 4.50 -11.72
N PHE A 181 -8.69 3.26 -11.99
CA PHE A 181 -8.53 2.59 -13.28
C PHE A 181 -9.85 2.35 -14.03
N ALA A 182 -11.00 2.77 -13.48
CA ALA A 182 -12.26 2.74 -14.20
C ALA A 182 -12.15 3.61 -15.47
N GLU A 183 -12.32 3.02 -16.65
CA GLU A 183 -12.32 3.77 -17.89
C GLU A 183 -13.43 4.83 -17.83
N VAL A 184 -13.06 6.11 -17.88
CA VAL A 184 -14.01 7.21 -18.14
C VAL A 184 -14.43 7.10 -19.60
N LYS A 185 -15.33 6.17 -19.93
CA LYS A 185 -16.06 6.16 -21.20
C LYS A 185 -17.50 6.54 -20.93
N THR A 186 -17.88 7.66 -21.53
CA THR A 186 -19.25 8.19 -21.59
C THR A 186 -20.23 7.10 -22.01
N PRO A 187 -21.46 7.11 -21.47
CA PRO A 187 -22.42 6.04 -21.67
C PRO A 187 -22.67 5.82 -23.16
N LYS A 188 -22.39 4.60 -23.65
CA LYS A 188 -22.92 4.15 -24.94
C LYS A 188 -24.43 4.21 -24.83
N LYS A 189 -25.01 5.13 -25.60
CA LYS A 189 -26.45 5.25 -25.83
C LYS A 189 -26.97 3.86 -26.19
N LYS A 190 -27.89 3.33 -25.38
CA LYS A 190 -28.65 2.11 -25.75
C LYS A 190 -29.23 2.34 -27.14
N MET A 191 -28.81 1.54 -28.12
CA MET A 191 -29.55 1.36 -29.37
C MET A 191 -30.49 0.18 -29.18
#